data_AF-A0A166AYB7-F1
#
_entry.id   AF-A0A166AYB7-F1
#
_cell.length_a   1.000
_cell.length_b   1.000
_cell.length_c   1.000
_cell.angle_alpha   90.00
_cell.angle_beta   90.00
_cell.angle_gamma   90.00
#
_symmetry.space_group_name_H-M   'P 1'
#
loop_
_entity.id
_entity.type
_entity.pdbx_description
1 polymer ?
#
loop_
_entity_poly.entity_id
_entity_poly.type
_entity_poly.pdbx_seq_one_letter_code
_entity_poly.pdbx_strand_id
1 'polypeptide(L)'
;MLDVVETRKGDLSKAPRASVHRVVLQELKPIQDLVGAQFLTSTLQIVHCHYHAWISGIRHQDISLATFAYTVDSDGENRGALCDWDLAQGQDESSKRVGTAPFMAMDLLKSPSINMNAEHLYRYDLEAVFWVMVWVSCRKGTLSQWETGNYRQRCLRTKLNFIAPGSQTCWLAKDGWKGMSMVTLEIGIWLNARFQAQNDLVFENRIGRILGSPPVKAEDETTEQTWLAFRECLRSCLSFISERKAFEDIAVVLEEFLKHAEEHSIGV
;
A
#
# COMPACT_ATOMS: atom_id res chain seq x y z
N MET A 1 18.19 -75.97 1.09
CA MET A 1 19.45 -75.19 1.06
C MET A 1 19.02 -73.74 1.11
N LEU A 2 19.11 -73.14 2.29
CA LEU A 2 18.70 -71.78 2.60
C LEU A 2 19.89 -70.86 2.28
N ASP A 3 19.74 -69.93 1.35
CA ASP A 3 20.65 -68.80 1.22
C ASP A 3 20.02 -67.58 1.89
N VAL A 4 20.65 -67.19 2.99
CA VAL A 4 20.41 -65.95 3.72
C VAL A 4 21.04 -64.84 2.90
N VAL A 5 20.23 -63.95 2.32
CA VAL A 5 20.70 -62.68 1.77
C VAL A 5 20.36 -61.58 2.77
N GLU A 6 21.39 -61.05 3.40
CA GLU A 6 21.35 -59.93 4.33
C GLU A 6 20.62 -58.72 3.74
N THR A 7 19.63 -58.22 4.47
CA THR A 7 19.00 -56.92 4.23
C THR A 7 20.02 -55.80 4.47
N ARG A 8 20.44 -55.12 3.40
CA ARG A 8 21.14 -53.83 3.51
C ARG A 8 20.22 -52.82 4.19
N LYS A 9 20.63 -52.32 5.36
CA LYS A 9 20.05 -51.10 5.96
C LYS A 9 20.27 -49.94 5.00
N GLY A 10 19.22 -49.54 4.30
CA GLY A 10 19.18 -48.28 3.56
C GLY A 10 19.28 -47.12 4.54
N ASP A 11 20.21 -46.21 4.26
CA ASP A 11 20.40 -44.96 4.98
C ASP A 11 19.14 -44.07 4.85
N LEU A 12 18.46 -43.84 5.98
CA LEU A 12 17.25 -43.00 6.08
C LEU A 12 17.55 -41.49 5.97
N SER A 13 18.81 -41.09 5.76
CA SER A 13 19.23 -39.68 5.71
C SER A 13 18.77 -38.91 4.46
N LYS A 14 18.11 -39.56 3.49
CA LYS A 14 17.68 -38.96 2.21
C LYS A 14 16.19 -39.06 1.92
N ALA A 15 15.33 -39.15 2.94
CA ALA A 15 13.90 -38.92 2.71
C ALA A 15 13.67 -37.44 2.37
N PRO A 16 12.94 -37.09 1.27
CA PRO A 16 12.51 -35.73 1.07
C PRO A 16 11.72 -35.29 2.30
N ARG A 17 12.08 -34.15 2.90
CA ARG A 17 11.33 -33.58 4.02
C ARG A 17 9.88 -33.44 3.55
N ALA A 18 8.98 -34.22 4.15
CA ALA A 18 7.55 -34.08 3.91
C ALA A 18 7.15 -32.67 4.37
N SER A 19 6.96 -31.76 3.41
CA SER A 19 6.40 -30.44 3.67
C SER A 19 4.90 -30.61 3.91
N VAL A 20 4.53 -30.54 5.19
CA VAL A 20 3.13 -30.48 5.59
C VAL A 20 2.59 -29.11 5.21
N HIS A 21 1.82 -29.06 4.13
CA HIS A 21 1.07 -27.88 3.75
C HIS A 21 -0.25 -27.91 4.54
N ARG A 22 -0.32 -27.13 5.62
CA ARG A 22 -1.57 -26.95 6.37
C ARG A 22 -2.37 -25.85 5.68
N VAL A 23 -3.47 -26.21 5.04
CA VAL A 23 -4.45 -25.24 4.53
C VAL A 23 -5.33 -24.84 5.71
N VAL A 24 -5.13 -23.64 6.24
CA VAL A 24 -6.06 -23.02 7.18
C VAL A 24 -7.12 -22.31 6.34
N LEU A 25 -8.31 -22.89 6.23
CA LEU A 25 -9.46 -22.20 5.66
C LEU A 25 -10.01 -21.24 6.72
N GLN A 26 -9.46 -20.03 6.72
CA GLN A 26 -10.00 -18.92 7.48
C GLN A 26 -10.98 -18.16 6.58
N GLU A 27 -12.16 -17.84 7.10
CA GLU A 27 -13.16 -17.08 6.35
C GLU A 27 -12.68 -15.64 6.17
N LEU A 28 -12.32 -15.29 4.94
CA LEU A 28 -11.94 -13.95 4.56
C LEU A 28 -13.16 -13.19 4.05
N LYS A 29 -13.35 -11.98 4.58
CA LYS A 29 -14.45 -11.08 4.23
C LYS A 29 -13.89 -9.83 3.55
N PRO A 30 -14.64 -9.20 2.62
CA PRO A 30 -14.20 -7.97 1.99
C PRO A 30 -13.95 -6.86 3.02
N ILE A 31 -12.82 -6.16 2.92
CA ILE A 31 -12.49 -5.08 3.90
C ILE A 31 -13.54 -3.96 3.93
N GLN A 32 -14.35 -3.84 2.87
CA GLN A 32 -15.39 -2.82 2.71
C GLN A 32 -16.55 -2.97 3.71
N ASP A 33 -16.67 -4.13 4.33
CA ASP A 33 -17.69 -4.37 5.37
C ASP A 33 -17.32 -3.67 6.70
N LEU A 34 -16.05 -3.27 6.85
CA LEU A 34 -15.57 -2.53 8.02
C LEU A 34 -15.84 -1.02 7.89
N VAL A 35 -15.96 -0.35 9.03
CA VAL A 35 -16.23 1.09 9.12
C VAL A 35 -15.24 1.80 10.03
N GLY A 36 -14.93 3.06 9.70
CA GLY A 36 -14.18 3.96 10.57
C GLY A 36 -12.87 3.36 11.09
N ALA A 37 -12.74 3.29 12.42
CA ALA A 37 -11.57 2.73 13.11
C ALA A 37 -11.26 1.28 12.72
N GLN A 38 -12.26 0.40 12.59
CA GLN A 38 -12.04 -1.01 12.24
C GLN A 38 -11.41 -1.17 10.85
N PHE A 39 -11.89 -0.37 9.89
CA PHE A 39 -11.33 -0.31 8.55
C PHE A 39 -9.89 0.21 8.58
N LEU A 40 -9.62 1.27 9.36
CA LEU A 40 -8.28 1.82 9.51
C LEU A 40 -7.31 0.80 10.11
N THR A 41 -7.68 0.16 11.22
CA THR A 41 -6.87 -0.87 11.88
C THR A 41 -6.48 -1.98 10.90
N SER A 42 -7.46 -2.52 10.18
CA SER A 42 -7.23 -3.60 9.22
C SER A 42 -6.37 -3.14 8.04
N THR A 43 -6.57 -1.91 7.55
CA THR A 43 -5.75 -1.32 6.48
C THR A 43 -4.31 -1.13 6.94
N LEU A 44 -4.07 -0.64 8.16
CA LEU A 44 -2.73 -0.42 8.69
C LEU A 44 -2.00 -1.74 8.99
N GLN A 45 -2.72 -2.78 9.43
CA GLN A 45 -2.17 -4.13 9.54
C GLN A 45 -1.72 -4.67 8.17
N ILE A 46 -2.53 -4.45 7.12
CA ILE A 46 -2.17 -4.79 5.73
C ILE A 46 -0.91 -4.03 5.30
N VAL A 47 -0.83 -2.73 5.56
CA VAL A 47 0.34 -1.90 5.24
C VAL A 47 1.59 -2.40 5.96
N HIS A 48 1.49 -2.78 7.23
CA HIS A 48 2.61 -3.34 7.97
C HIS A 48 3.06 -4.69 7.39
N CYS A 49 2.13 -5.59 7.09
CA CYS A 49 2.41 -6.88 6.46
C CYS A 49 3.09 -6.70 5.09
N HIS A 50 2.57 -5.78 4.27
CA HIS A 50 3.12 -5.44 2.96
C HIS A 50 4.53 -4.85 3.06
N TYR A 51 4.80 -3.97 4.02
CA TYR A 51 6.15 -3.46 4.30
C TYR A 51 7.13 -4.59 4.58
N HIS A 52 6.78 -5.52 5.48
CA HIS A 52 7.62 -6.67 5.83
C HIS A 52 7.88 -7.60 4.66
N ALA A 53 6.85 -7.87 3.83
CA ALA A 53 7.03 -8.62 2.59
C ALA A 53 8.00 -7.90 1.63
N TRP A 54 7.85 -6.57 1.51
CA TRP A 54 8.72 -5.76 0.66
C TRP A 54 10.18 -5.79 1.10
N ILE A 55 10.49 -5.55 2.38
CA ILE A 55 11.88 -5.60 2.86
C ILE A 55 12.46 -7.03 2.80
N SER A 56 11.60 -8.05 2.75
CA SER A 56 11.99 -9.45 2.50
C SER A 56 12.18 -9.79 1.01
N GLY A 57 12.10 -8.81 0.12
CA GLY A 57 12.31 -8.99 -1.33
C GLY A 57 11.07 -9.48 -2.10
N ILE A 58 9.89 -9.53 -1.47
CA ILE A 58 8.63 -9.95 -2.09
C ILE A 58 7.83 -8.71 -2.50
N ARG A 59 7.50 -8.59 -3.79
CA ARG A 59 6.75 -7.45 -4.34
C ARG A 59 5.34 -7.91 -4.70
N HIS A 60 4.30 -7.33 -4.10
CA HIS A 60 2.91 -7.70 -4.38
C HIS A 60 2.44 -7.29 -5.79
N GLN A 61 2.83 -6.10 -6.24
CA GLN A 61 2.58 -5.54 -7.58
C GLN A 61 1.12 -5.19 -7.96
N ASP A 62 0.10 -5.79 -7.33
CA ASP A 62 -1.31 -5.45 -7.58
C ASP A 62 -2.08 -5.05 -6.31
N ILE A 63 -1.65 -3.94 -5.68
CA ILE A 63 -2.44 -3.34 -4.60
C ILE A 63 -3.75 -2.80 -5.17
N SER A 64 -4.86 -3.43 -4.78
CA SER A 64 -6.21 -3.04 -5.19
C SER A 64 -7.23 -3.33 -4.09
N LEU A 65 -8.42 -2.74 -4.20
CA LEU A 65 -9.51 -2.98 -3.26
C LEU A 65 -9.90 -4.47 -3.13
N ALA A 66 -9.74 -5.26 -4.21
CA ALA A 66 -10.08 -6.68 -4.21
C ALA A 66 -9.09 -7.52 -3.39
N THR A 67 -7.84 -7.04 -3.26
CA THR A 67 -6.78 -7.73 -2.50
C THR A 67 -6.88 -7.51 -0.99
N PHE A 68 -7.75 -6.60 -0.55
CA PHE A 68 -7.89 -6.25 0.87
C PHE A 68 -9.06 -7.03 1.47
N ALA A 69 -8.74 -7.87 2.44
CA ALA A 69 -9.70 -8.64 3.20
C ALA A 69 -9.51 -8.44 4.70
N TYR A 70 -10.45 -8.96 5.47
CA TYR A 70 -10.27 -9.14 6.90
C TYR A 70 -10.81 -10.51 7.33
N THR A 71 -10.33 -10.97 8.48
CA THR A 71 -10.89 -12.09 9.22
C THR A 71 -11.19 -11.65 10.65
N VAL A 72 -12.02 -12.42 11.35
CA VAL A 72 -12.16 -12.31 12.81
C VAL A 72 -11.25 -13.38 13.45
N ASP A 73 -10.47 -13.00 14.45
CA ASP A 73 -9.63 -13.94 15.20
C ASP A 73 -10.39 -14.63 16.35
N SER A 74 -9.68 -15.43 17.15
CA SER A 74 -10.28 -16.15 18.29
C SER A 74 -10.80 -15.23 19.39
N ASP A 75 -10.31 -13.99 19.46
CA ASP A 75 -10.68 -13.02 20.47
C ASP A 75 -11.86 -12.15 20.00
N GLY A 76 -12.34 -12.37 18.77
CA GLY A 76 -13.42 -11.58 18.16
C GLY A 76 -12.92 -10.30 17.47
N GLU A 77 -11.61 -10.14 17.30
CA GLU A 77 -11.01 -8.94 16.73
C GLU A 77 -10.82 -9.04 15.22
N ASN A 78 -11.08 -7.93 14.53
CA ASN A 78 -10.85 -7.85 13.09
C ASN A 78 -9.35 -7.80 12.79
N ARG A 79 -8.89 -8.66 11.89
CA ARG A 79 -7.51 -8.73 11.40
C ARG A 79 -7.49 -8.52 9.89
N GLY A 80 -6.83 -7.45 9.45
CA GLY A 80 -6.59 -7.17 8.04
C GLY A 80 -5.65 -8.20 7.42
N ALA A 81 -5.97 -8.61 6.19
CA ALA A 81 -5.18 -9.55 5.42
C ALA A 81 -5.03 -9.04 3.98
N LEU A 82 -3.79 -9.02 3.49
CA LEU A 82 -3.48 -8.80 2.09
C LEU A 82 -3.50 -10.15 1.38
N CYS A 83 -4.38 -10.28 0.39
CA CYS A 83 -4.61 -11.49 -0.38
C CYS A 83 -4.07 -11.35 -1.81
N ASP A 84 -4.19 -12.41 -2.61
CA ASP A 84 -3.87 -12.38 -4.05
C ASP A 84 -2.38 -12.14 -4.36
N TRP A 85 -1.52 -12.93 -3.70
CA TRP A 85 -0.07 -12.95 -3.94
C TRP A 85 0.33 -13.70 -5.21
N ASP A 86 -0.62 -14.09 -6.07
CA ASP A 86 -0.35 -14.89 -7.28
C ASP A 86 0.47 -14.12 -8.33
N LEU A 87 0.42 -12.78 -8.27
CA LEU A 87 1.22 -11.87 -9.09
C LEU A 87 2.51 -11.41 -8.39
N ALA A 88 2.79 -11.92 -7.18
CA ALA A 88 3.95 -11.50 -6.44
C ALA A 88 5.25 -11.96 -7.12
N GLN A 89 6.24 -11.07 -7.12
CA GLN A 89 7.52 -11.30 -7.78
C GLN A 89 8.68 -11.07 -6.82
N GLY A 90 9.79 -11.76 -7.06
CA GLY A 90 11.05 -11.45 -6.41
C GLY A 90 11.60 -10.10 -6.86
N GLN A 91 12.43 -9.47 -6.04
CA GLN A 91 13.06 -8.18 -6.35
C GLN A 91 13.81 -8.16 -7.70
N ASP A 92 14.38 -9.30 -8.11
CA ASP A 92 15.18 -9.42 -9.34
C ASP A 92 14.36 -9.73 -10.61
N GLU A 93 13.03 -9.87 -10.50
CA GLU A 93 12.17 -10.21 -11.62
C GLU A 93 11.61 -8.95 -12.32
N SER A 94 11.51 -9.00 -13.65
CA SER A 94 10.97 -7.88 -14.42
C SER A 94 9.46 -7.71 -14.15
N SER A 95 9.10 -6.64 -13.45
CA SER A 95 7.71 -6.29 -13.16
C SER A 95 6.90 -6.08 -14.45
N LYS A 96 5.92 -6.96 -14.71
CA LYS A 96 4.87 -6.71 -15.69
C LYS A 96 3.71 -6.07 -14.96
N ARG A 97 3.69 -4.73 -14.96
CA ARG A 97 2.72 -3.95 -14.18
C ARG A 97 1.28 -4.20 -14.64
N VAL A 98 0.52 -4.91 -13.81
CA VAL A 98 -0.94 -5.05 -13.92
C VAL A 98 -1.55 -4.23 -12.80
N GLY A 99 -1.50 -2.90 -12.91
CA GLY A 99 -2.13 -2.03 -11.93
C GLY A 99 -3.59 -1.77 -12.28
N THR A 100 -4.49 -1.97 -11.32
CA THR A 100 -5.89 -1.54 -11.44
C THR A 100 -5.95 -0.01 -11.47
N ALA A 101 -6.37 0.58 -12.59
CA ALA A 101 -6.23 2.01 -12.87
C ALA A 101 -6.69 2.99 -11.77
N PRO A 102 -7.83 2.77 -11.09
CA PRO A 102 -8.24 3.62 -9.95
C PRO A 102 -7.22 3.67 -8.80
N PHE A 103 -6.43 2.61 -8.60
CA PHE A 103 -5.46 2.51 -7.51
C PHE A 103 -4.02 2.76 -7.97
N MET A 104 -3.76 2.72 -9.28
CA MET A 104 -2.45 3.02 -9.85
C MET A 104 -1.93 4.41 -9.44
N ALA A 105 -0.69 4.46 -8.98
CA ALA A 105 -0.01 5.69 -8.57
C ALA A 105 0.06 6.74 -9.70
N MET A 106 -0.01 8.03 -9.34
CA MET A 106 -0.10 9.15 -10.29
C MET A 106 1.09 9.22 -11.23
N ASP A 107 2.30 8.94 -10.74
CA ASP A 107 3.50 8.86 -11.58
C ASP A 107 3.35 7.82 -12.69
N LEU A 108 2.77 6.66 -12.36
CA LEU A 108 2.58 5.57 -13.31
C LEU A 108 1.52 5.92 -14.36
N LEU A 109 0.50 6.69 -13.96
CA LEU A 109 -0.51 7.23 -14.87
C LEU A 109 0.04 8.31 -15.80
N LYS A 110 1.03 9.10 -15.35
CA LYS A 110 1.61 10.24 -16.09
C LYS A 110 2.41 9.83 -17.32
N SER A 111 3.22 8.77 -17.21
CA SER A 111 4.05 8.28 -18.33
C SER A 111 4.03 6.75 -18.43
N PRO A 112 2.91 6.13 -18.83
CA PRO A 112 2.72 4.68 -18.72
C PRO A 112 3.74 3.87 -19.53
N SER A 113 4.07 4.30 -20.75
CA SER A 113 5.00 3.60 -21.63
C SER A 113 6.46 3.65 -21.17
N ILE A 114 6.85 4.69 -20.43
CA ILE A 114 8.20 4.83 -19.86
C ILE A 114 8.25 4.12 -18.51
N ASN A 115 7.21 4.32 -17.71
CA ASN A 115 7.20 3.86 -16.33
C ASN A 115 6.90 2.37 -16.23
N MET A 116 6.20 1.73 -17.19
CA MET A 116 5.96 0.28 -17.14
C MET A 116 7.22 -0.59 -17.13
N ASN A 117 8.36 -0.06 -17.60
CA ASN A 117 9.66 -0.74 -17.57
C ASN A 117 10.60 -0.20 -16.48
N ALA A 118 10.16 0.77 -15.67
CA ALA A 118 10.96 1.30 -14.58
C ALA A 118 10.94 0.34 -13.37
N GLU A 119 11.83 0.57 -12.41
CA GLU A 119 11.78 -0.08 -11.11
C GLU A 119 10.44 0.21 -10.42
N HIS A 120 9.85 -0.80 -9.79
CA HIS A 120 8.63 -0.64 -9.00
C HIS A 120 9.03 -0.24 -7.58
N LEU A 121 8.68 0.99 -7.19
CA LEU A 121 9.08 1.58 -5.91
C LEU A 121 7.99 1.41 -4.86
N TYR A 122 8.38 1.23 -3.60
CA TYR A 122 7.45 0.99 -2.48
C TYR A 122 6.39 2.09 -2.33
N ARG A 123 6.79 3.33 -2.62
CA ARG A 123 5.90 4.50 -2.63
C ARG A 123 4.69 4.36 -3.55
N TYR A 124 4.80 3.59 -4.65
CA TYR A 124 3.68 3.36 -5.54
C TYR A 124 2.61 2.49 -4.90
N ASP A 125 3.01 1.46 -4.17
CA ASP A 125 2.08 0.58 -3.44
C ASP A 125 1.43 1.34 -2.28
N LEU A 126 2.19 2.15 -1.52
CA LEU A 126 1.60 3.03 -0.50
C LEU A 126 0.59 4.03 -1.07
N GLU A 127 0.88 4.62 -2.24
CA GLU A 127 -0.08 5.50 -2.91
C GLU A 127 -1.34 4.72 -3.35
N ALA A 128 -1.18 3.47 -3.79
CA ALA A 128 -2.32 2.61 -4.11
C ALA A 128 -3.18 2.30 -2.88
N VAL A 129 -2.58 2.03 -1.71
CA VAL A 129 -3.31 1.89 -0.44
C VAL A 129 -4.10 3.16 -0.13
N PHE A 130 -3.49 4.34 -0.28
CA PHE A 130 -4.19 5.62 -0.09
C PHE A 130 -5.43 5.71 -0.99
N TRP A 131 -5.31 5.34 -2.27
CA TRP A 131 -6.46 5.37 -3.18
C TRP A 131 -7.55 4.35 -2.80
N VAL A 132 -7.20 3.20 -2.22
CA VAL A 132 -8.15 2.25 -1.61
C VAL A 132 -8.89 2.90 -0.44
N MET A 133 -8.18 3.58 0.48
CA MET A 133 -8.81 4.27 1.60
C MET A 133 -9.78 5.37 1.13
N VAL A 134 -9.38 6.16 0.14
CA VAL A 134 -10.24 7.18 -0.50
C VAL A 134 -11.46 6.54 -1.15
N TRP A 135 -11.28 5.41 -1.83
CA TRP A 135 -12.37 4.70 -2.49
C TRP A 135 -13.45 4.23 -1.52
N VAL A 136 -13.04 3.59 -0.42
CA VAL A 136 -13.98 3.05 0.58
C VAL A 136 -14.66 4.16 1.38
N SER A 137 -13.93 5.24 1.69
CA SER A 137 -14.46 6.35 2.50
C SER A 137 -15.39 7.29 1.73
N CYS A 138 -15.28 7.38 0.40
CA CYS A 138 -16.11 8.25 -0.43
C CYS A 138 -17.51 7.67 -0.71
N ARG A 139 -18.50 8.55 -0.85
CA ARG A 139 -19.86 8.15 -1.30
C ARG A 139 -19.81 7.50 -2.69
N LYS A 140 -20.69 6.52 -2.92
CA LYS A 140 -20.79 5.82 -4.21
C LYS A 140 -21.02 6.83 -5.33
N GLY A 141 -20.27 6.70 -6.42
CA GLY A 141 -20.35 7.58 -7.59
C GLY A 141 -19.42 8.81 -7.54
N THR A 142 -18.89 9.18 -6.37
CA THR A 142 -17.93 10.31 -6.25
C THR A 142 -16.70 10.11 -7.14
N LEU A 143 -16.22 8.87 -7.26
CA LEU A 143 -15.01 8.52 -8.01
C LEU A 143 -15.30 7.88 -9.38
N SER A 144 -16.54 7.97 -9.86
CA SER A 144 -16.98 7.37 -11.14
C SER A 144 -16.11 7.75 -12.34
N GLN A 145 -15.46 8.93 -12.30
CA GLN A 145 -14.57 9.37 -13.36
C GLN A 145 -13.28 8.53 -13.47
N TRP A 146 -12.89 7.85 -12.39
CA TRP A 146 -11.71 6.99 -12.34
C TRP A 146 -11.95 5.65 -13.06
N GLU A 147 -13.22 5.27 -13.27
CA GLU A 147 -13.66 4.03 -13.92
C GLU A 147 -13.86 4.18 -15.44
N THR A 148 -13.67 5.38 -16.00
CA THR A 148 -14.04 5.66 -17.41
C THR A 148 -13.00 5.16 -18.42
N GLY A 149 -13.43 4.76 -19.62
CA GLY A 149 -12.58 4.17 -20.67
C GLY A 149 -11.39 5.02 -21.19
N ASN A 150 -11.33 6.33 -20.89
CA ASN A 150 -10.12 7.16 -21.06
C ASN A 150 -9.37 7.30 -19.72
N TYR A 151 -9.10 6.14 -19.11
CA TYR A 151 -8.83 6.05 -17.68
C TYR A 151 -7.55 6.77 -17.27
N ARG A 152 -6.45 6.72 -18.03
CA ARG A 152 -5.16 7.22 -17.52
C ARG A 152 -5.09 8.73 -17.36
N GLN A 153 -5.46 9.48 -18.40
CA GLN A 153 -5.40 10.94 -18.37
C GLN A 153 -6.50 11.53 -17.49
N ARG A 154 -7.71 10.97 -17.56
CA ARG A 154 -8.83 11.46 -16.76
C ARG A 154 -8.65 11.12 -15.27
N CYS A 155 -8.26 9.89 -14.94
CA CYS A 155 -8.00 9.48 -13.56
C CYS A 155 -6.89 10.33 -12.93
N LEU A 156 -5.74 10.48 -13.61
CA LEU A 156 -4.65 11.32 -13.12
C LEU A 156 -5.13 12.75 -12.80
N ARG A 157 -5.82 13.40 -13.75
CA ARG A 157 -6.34 14.77 -13.53
C ARG A 157 -7.28 14.84 -12.34
N THR A 158 -8.19 13.87 -12.20
CA THR A 158 -9.14 13.86 -11.08
C THR A 158 -8.48 13.52 -9.74
N LYS A 159 -7.43 12.69 -9.71
CA LYS A 159 -6.62 12.42 -8.52
C LYS A 159 -5.88 13.68 -8.07
N LEU A 160 -5.27 14.41 -9.01
CA LEU A 160 -4.60 15.68 -8.72
C LEU A 160 -5.56 16.71 -8.16
N ASN A 161 -6.74 16.86 -8.76
CA ASN A 161 -7.78 17.73 -8.22
C ASN A 161 -8.24 17.27 -6.83
N PHE A 162 -8.24 15.97 -6.55
CA PHE A 162 -8.70 15.44 -5.27
C PHE A 162 -7.78 15.86 -4.11
N ILE A 163 -6.46 15.79 -4.32
CA ILE A 163 -5.44 16.11 -3.30
C ILE A 163 -4.94 17.55 -3.37
N ALA A 164 -5.42 18.35 -4.32
CA ALA A 164 -5.02 19.75 -4.46
C ALA A 164 -5.44 20.59 -3.25
N PRO A 165 -4.60 21.54 -2.80
CA PRO A 165 -4.97 22.50 -1.76
C PRO A 165 -6.26 23.24 -2.14
N GLY A 166 -7.21 23.33 -1.20
CA GLY A 166 -8.49 24.00 -1.42
C GLY A 166 -9.54 23.17 -2.19
N SER A 167 -9.24 21.93 -2.56
CA SER A 167 -10.27 21.04 -3.09
C SER A 167 -11.35 20.75 -2.05
N GLN A 168 -12.61 20.82 -2.46
CA GLN A 168 -13.74 20.45 -1.61
C GLN A 168 -13.97 18.93 -1.56
N THR A 169 -13.19 18.12 -2.28
CA THR A 169 -13.39 16.67 -2.33
C THR A 169 -13.03 15.96 -1.04
N CYS A 170 -12.18 16.56 -0.19
CA CYS A 170 -11.87 16.04 1.14
C CYS A 170 -13.08 16.03 2.10
N TRP A 171 -14.19 16.69 1.74
CA TRP A 171 -15.43 16.73 2.53
C TRP A 171 -16.48 15.69 2.09
N LEU A 172 -16.16 14.82 1.11
CA LEU A 172 -17.12 13.88 0.49
C LEU A 172 -17.21 12.51 1.18
N ALA A 173 -16.64 12.39 2.38
CA ALA A 173 -16.71 11.15 3.13
C ALA A 173 -18.15 10.77 3.48
N LYS A 174 -18.39 9.45 3.57
CA LYS A 174 -19.67 8.90 4.07
C LYS A 174 -19.92 9.37 5.51
N ASP A 175 -21.18 9.39 5.92
CA ASP A 175 -21.53 9.70 7.31
C ASP A 175 -20.86 8.66 8.24
N GLY A 176 -20.25 9.12 9.33
CA GLY A 176 -19.44 8.27 10.23
C GLY A 176 -17.96 8.11 9.84
N TRP A 177 -17.51 8.69 8.72
CA TRP A 177 -16.10 8.57 8.25
C TRP A 177 -15.26 9.82 8.49
N LYS A 178 -15.67 10.70 9.42
CA LYS A 178 -14.96 11.96 9.70
C LYS A 178 -13.51 11.74 10.16
N GLY A 179 -13.30 10.80 11.07
CA GLY A 179 -11.96 10.46 11.54
C GLY A 179 -11.07 9.90 10.42
N MET A 180 -11.61 9.00 9.59
CA MET A 180 -10.93 8.52 8.38
C MET A 180 -10.58 9.64 7.41
N SER A 181 -11.45 10.65 7.28
CA SER A 181 -11.21 11.80 6.42
C SER A 181 -9.97 12.57 6.86
N MET A 182 -9.74 12.70 8.18
CA MET A 182 -8.54 13.34 8.72
C MET A 182 -7.26 12.61 8.31
N VAL A 183 -7.26 11.28 8.40
CA VAL A 183 -6.12 10.45 8.01
C VAL A 183 -5.87 10.57 6.50
N THR A 184 -6.91 10.42 5.68
CA THR A 184 -6.76 10.56 4.22
C THR A 184 -6.39 11.98 3.79
N LEU A 185 -6.80 13.01 4.53
CA LEU A 185 -6.41 14.39 4.25
C LEU A 185 -4.90 14.56 4.47
N GLU A 186 -4.38 14.08 5.61
CA GLU A 186 -2.96 14.20 5.93
C GLU A 186 -2.09 13.43 4.93
N ILE A 187 -2.45 12.17 4.63
CA ILE A 187 -1.75 11.36 3.62
C ILE A 187 -1.84 12.03 2.24
N GLY A 188 -3.00 12.58 1.89
CA GLY A 188 -3.20 13.28 0.62
C GLY A 188 -2.33 14.53 0.46
N ILE A 189 -2.17 15.32 1.53
CA ILE A 189 -1.26 16.47 1.57
C ILE A 189 0.18 16.02 1.35
N TRP A 190 0.61 14.98 2.07
CA TRP A 190 1.94 14.39 1.94
C TRP A 190 2.21 13.88 0.51
N LEU A 191 1.28 13.12 -0.08
CA LEU A 191 1.39 12.62 -1.45
C LEU A 191 1.43 13.76 -2.48
N ASN A 192 0.60 14.79 -2.31
CA ASN A 192 0.60 15.94 -3.20
C ASN A 192 1.96 16.66 -3.16
N ALA A 193 2.52 16.92 -1.97
CA ALA A 193 3.81 17.57 -1.82
C ALA A 193 4.92 16.79 -2.55
N ARG A 194 4.94 15.46 -2.41
CA ARG A 194 5.90 14.58 -3.11
C ARG A 194 5.74 14.64 -4.62
N PHE A 195 4.50 14.57 -5.12
CA PHE A 195 4.22 14.65 -6.55
C PHE A 195 4.63 16.01 -7.14
N GLN A 196 4.43 17.11 -6.41
CA GLN A 196 4.89 18.43 -6.84
C GLN A 196 6.42 18.51 -6.90
N ALA A 197 7.14 18.04 -5.89
CA ALA A 197 8.60 18.03 -5.89
C ALA A 197 9.19 17.29 -7.12
N GLN A 198 8.57 16.18 -7.53
CA GLN A 198 8.95 15.46 -8.75
C GLN A 198 8.62 16.24 -10.02
N ASN A 199 7.50 16.98 -10.06
CA ASN A 199 7.18 17.86 -11.18
C ASN A 199 8.15 19.02 -11.30
N ASP A 200 8.56 19.61 -10.18
CA ASP A 200 9.51 20.72 -10.13
C ASP A 200 10.85 20.29 -10.70
N LEU A 201 11.36 19.11 -10.34
CA LEU A 201 12.57 18.55 -10.95
C LEU A 201 12.44 18.33 -12.47
N VAL A 202 11.29 17.83 -12.93
CA VAL A 202 11.03 17.66 -14.38
C VAL A 202 11.01 19.02 -15.08
N PHE A 203 10.48 20.04 -14.43
CA PHE A 203 10.44 21.41 -14.93
C PHE A 203 11.83 22.04 -14.97
N GLU A 204 12.62 21.90 -13.91
CA GLU A 204 14.03 22.32 -13.85
C GLU A 204 14.85 21.65 -14.97
N ASN A 205 14.66 20.35 -15.20
CA ASN A 205 15.31 19.63 -16.29
C ASN A 205 14.88 20.10 -17.69
N ARG A 206 13.65 20.63 -17.84
CA ARG A 206 13.22 21.27 -19.09
C ARG A 206 13.92 22.61 -19.29
N ILE A 207 14.02 23.41 -18.22
CA ILE A 207 14.76 24.68 -18.24
C ILE A 207 16.24 24.42 -18.54
N GLY A 208 16.87 23.48 -17.85
CA GLY A 208 18.28 23.11 -18.06
C GLY A 208 18.56 22.72 -19.50
N ARG A 209 17.67 21.94 -20.15
CA ARG A 209 17.80 21.62 -21.59
C ARG A 209 17.77 22.85 -22.49
N ILE A 210 16.95 23.85 -22.18
CA ILE A 210 16.90 25.13 -22.91
C ILE A 210 18.20 25.91 -22.69
N LEU A 211 18.74 25.87 -21.46
CA LEU A 211 19.94 26.59 -21.06
C LEU A 211 21.26 25.82 -21.34
N GLY A 212 21.20 24.61 -21.89
CA GLY A 212 22.39 23.77 -22.13
C GLY A 212 23.00 23.14 -20.87
N SER A 213 22.29 23.12 -19.74
CA SER A 213 22.71 22.49 -18.50
C SER A 213 22.49 20.97 -18.53
N PRO A 214 23.35 20.16 -17.87
CA PRO A 214 23.14 18.73 -17.73
C PRO A 214 21.86 18.43 -16.92
N PRO A 215 21.19 17.30 -17.19
CA PRO A 215 20.01 16.92 -16.44
C PRO A 215 20.36 16.57 -14.98
N VAL A 216 19.58 17.09 -14.04
CA VAL A 216 19.61 16.72 -12.63
C VAL A 216 18.77 15.45 -12.46
N LYS A 217 19.38 14.38 -11.98
CA LYS A 217 18.66 13.18 -11.57
C LYS A 217 18.34 13.28 -10.08
N ALA A 218 17.09 13.11 -9.70
CA ALA A 218 16.78 12.79 -8.31
C ALA A 218 17.07 11.32 -8.08
N GLU A 219 17.66 11.01 -6.94
CA GLU A 219 17.66 9.66 -6.41
C GLU A 219 16.26 9.33 -5.92
N ASP A 220 15.75 8.17 -6.30
CA ASP A 220 14.50 7.66 -5.74
C ASP A 220 14.72 7.34 -4.25
N GLU A 221 13.74 7.69 -3.43
CA GLU A 221 13.79 7.37 -2.00
C GLU A 221 13.82 5.86 -1.78
N THR A 222 14.64 5.44 -0.82
CA THR A 222 14.69 4.06 -0.33
C THR A 222 13.34 3.66 0.30
N THR A 223 13.14 2.35 0.43
CA THR A 223 11.95 1.79 1.11
C THR A 223 11.87 2.30 2.55
N GLU A 224 12.99 2.36 3.25
CA GLU A 224 13.11 2.77 4.64
C GLU A 224 12.80 4.26 4.82
N GLN A 225 13.31 5.12 3.92
CA GLN A 225 12.97 6.54 3.89
C GLN A 225 11.47 6.75 3.62
N THR A 226 10.92 6.02 2.64
CA THR A 226 9.49 6.08 2.32
C THR A 226 8.64 5.64 3.52
N TRP A 227 9.02 4.56 4.19
CA TRP A 227 8.34 4.04 5.38
C TRP A 227 8.41 5.00 6.58
N LEU A 228 9.58 5.58 6.83
CA LEU A 228 9.75 6.61 7.86
C LEU A 228 8.85 7.82 7.57
N ALA A 229 8.88 8.34 6.34
CA ALA A 229 8.04 9.48 5.94
C ALA A 229 6.55 9.19 6.09
N PHE A 230 6.10 7.97 5.77
CA PHE A 230 4.72 7.54 5.99
C PHE A 230 4.34 7.55 7.48
N ARG A 231 5.21 7.02 8.35
CA ARG A 231 4.97 7.04 9.81
C ARG A 231 4.97 8.47 10.38
N GLU A 232 5.86 9.34 9.93
CA GLU A 232 5.84 10.76 10.34
C GLU A 232 4.54 11.46 9.90
N CYS A 233 4.03 11.14 8.70
CA CYS A 233 2.74 11.63 8.23
C CYS A 233 1.59 11.18 9.16
N LEU A 234 1.57 9.91 9.57
CA LEU A 234 0.57 9.43 10.53
C LEU A 234 0.73 10.06 11.93
N ARG A 235 1.97 10.29 12.39
CA ARG A 235 2.23 10.96 13.68
C ARG A 235 1.79 12.43 13.65
N SER A 236 2.00 13.12 12.53
CA SER A 236 1.44 14.46 12.29
C SER A 236 -0.08 14.44 12.45
N CYS A 237 -0.77 13.50 11.77
CA CYS A 237 -2.21 13.32 11.91
C CYS A 237 -2.64 13.08 13.37
N LEU A 238 -1.97 12.15 14.06
CA LEU A 238 -2.25 11.80 15.46
C LEU A 238 -2.15 13.04 16.36
N SER A 239 -1.09 13.84 16.22
CA SER A 239 -0.91 15.07 17.01
C SER A 239 -2.04 16.08 16.84
N PHE A 240 -2.67 16.11 15.66
CA PHE A 240 -3.79 17.01 15.37
C PHE A 240 -5.13 16.52 15.92
N ILE A 241 -5.33 15.20 16.03
CA ILE A 241 -6.61 14.60 16.43
C ILE A 241 -6.65 14.12 17.89
N SER A 242 -5.51 13.90 18.54
CA SER A 242 -5.41 13.26 19.87
C SER A 242 -6.18 13.99 20.98
N GLU A 243 -6.22 15.32 20.94
CA GLU A 243 -6.94 16.12 21.94
C GLU A 243 -8.44 16.26 21.66
N ARG A 244 -8.94 15.67 20.56
CA ARG A 244 -10.30 15.87 20.08
C ARG A 244 -11.12 14.61 20.29
N LYS A 245 -12.02 14.64 21.28
CA LYS A 245 -12.96 13.54 21.60
C LYS A 245 -13.72 12.99 20.39
N ALA A 246 -13.98 13.81 19.37
CA ALA A 246 -14.66 13.38 18.15
C ALA A 246 -13.86 12.36 17.30
N PHE A 247 -12.57 12.14 17.59
CA PHE A 247 -11.66 11.28 16.82
C PHE A 247 -10.86 10.33 17.73
N GLU A 248 -11.35 10.09 18.95
CA GLU A 248 -10.68 9.24 19.95
C GLU A 248 -10.42 7.82 19.42
N ASP A 249 -11.38 7.24 18.71
CA ASP A 249 -11.28 5.92 18.09
C ASP A 249 -10.14 5.85 17.06
N ILE A 250 -10.01 6.86 16.19
CA ILE A 250 -8.93 6.94 15.21
C ILE A 250 -7.59 7.21 15.88
N ALA A 251 -7.55 8.07 16.90
CA ALA A 251 -6.33 8.37 17.63
C ALA A 251 -5.71 7.11 18.27
N VAL A 252 -6.54 6.28 18.91
CA VAL A 252 -6.12 4.99 19.47
C VAL A 252 -5.52 4.09 18.40
N VAL A 253 -6.18 3.96 17.25
CA VAL A 253 -5.67 3.12 16.14
C VAL A 253 -4.30 3.59 15.64
N LEU A 254 -4.12 4.91 15.47
CA LEU A 254 -2.83 5.46 15.03
C LEU A 254 -1.73 5.26 16.08
N GLU A 255 -2.04 5.46 17.36
CA GLU A 255 -1.10 5.27 18.46
C GLU A 255 -0.63 3.81 18.55
N GLU A 256 -1.56 2.86 18.54
CA GLU A 256 -1.26 1.42 18.57
C GLU A 256 -0.41 1.00 17.37
N PHE A 257 -0.79 1.44 16.16
CA PHE A 257 -0.03 1.14 14.95
C PHE A 257 1.38 1.71 15.00
N LEU A 258 1.55 2.98 15.37
CA LEU A 258 2.86 3.64 15.40
C LEU A 258 3.79 2.98 16.41
N LYS A 259 3.27 2.65 17.61
CA LYS A 259 4.01 1.90 18.62
C LYS A 259 4.48 0.54 18.08
N HIS A 260 3.55 -0.23 17.49
CA HIS A 260 3.88 -1.56 16.97
C HIS A 260 4.90 -1.50 15.81
N ALA A 261 4.72 -0.55 14.90
CA ALA A 261 5.60 -0.34 13.75
C ALA A 261 7.02 0.05 14.19
N GLU A 262 7.19 0.82 15.27
CA GLU A 262 8.50 1.16 15.83
C GLU A 262 9.21 -0.04 16.45
N GLU A 263 8.50 -0.83 17.26
CA GLU A 263 9.06 -2.02 17.92
C GLU A 263 9.59 -3.07 16.93
N HIS A 264 8.98 -3.12 15.73
CA HIS A 264 9.31 -4.10 14.68
C HIS A 264 10.06 -3.47 13.50
N SER A 265 10.56 -2.25 13.64
CA SER A 265 11.43 -1.59 12.63
C SER A 265 12.91 -1.98 12.76
N ILE A 266 13.30 -2.79 13.76
CA ILE A 266 14.69 -3.15 14.03
C ILE A 266 14.94 -4.60 13.62
N GLY A 267 15.66 -4.81 12.51
CA GLY A 267 16.32 -6.07 12.20
C GLY A 267 16.21 -6.54 10.75
N VAL A 268 16.98 -5.90 9.85
CA VAL A 268 17.69 -6.59 8.76
C VAL A 268 19.09 -5.99 8.70
#